data_AF-G0VF45-F1
#
_entry.id   AF-G0VF45-F1
#
_cell.length_a   1.000
_cell.length_b   1.000
_cell.length_c   1.000
_cell.angle_alpha   90.00
_cell.angle_beta   90.00
_cell.angle_gamma   90.00
#
_symmetry.space_group_name_H-M   'P 1'
#
loop_
_entity.id
_entity.type
_entity.pdbx_description
1 polymer ?
#
loop_
_entity_poly.entity_id
_entity_poly.type
_entity_poly.pdbx_seq_one_letter_code
_entity_poly.pdbx_strand_id
1 'polypeptide(L)'
;MSYEQVFREYNTATAFTPTLPLEVQPRYAVLASIVALLCISGAFALASSKKNMVIKFLEYLILSVFGSLFFGIAAVLSSNSFGVYV
;
A
#
# COMPACT_ATOMS: atom_id res chain seq x y z
N MET A 1 29.60 20.87 9.35
CA MET A 1 30.26 19.61 9.74
C MET A 1 31.53 19.48 8.95
N SER A 2 32.66 19.13 9.59
CA SER A 2 33.85 18.72 8.86
C SER A 2 33.68 17.29 8.34
N TYR A 3 34.39 16.92 7.27
CA TYR A 3 34.39 15.55 6.74
C TYR A 3 34.68 14.51 7.82
N GLU A 4 35.63 14.80 8.70
CA GLU A 4 36.02 13.90 9.78
C GLU A 4 34.87 13.65 10.79
N GLN A 5 34.03 14.66 11.05
CA GLN A 5 32.86 14.51 11.90
C GLN A 5 31.83 13.58 11.26
N VAL A 6 31.52 13.78 9.97
CA VAL A 6 30.56 12.93 9.23
C VAL A 6 31.07 11.50 9.12
N PHE A 7 32.36 11.32 8.87
CA PHE A 7 32.97 9.99 8.77
C PHE A 7 32.91 9.23 10.10
N ARG A 8 33.18 9.90 11.23
CA ARG A 8 33.05 9.27 12.55
C ARG A 8 31.59 8.91 12.84
N GLU A 9 30.65 9.83 12.59
CA GLU A 9 29.22 9.59 12.79
C GLU A 9 28.71 8.41 11.95
N TYR A 10 29.04 8.36 10.66
CA TYR A 10 28.65 7.28 9.75
C TYR A 10 29.13 5.91 10.24
N ASN A 11 30.39 5.81 10.70
CA ASN A 11 30.95 4.54 11.17
C ASN A 11 30.41 4.09 12.53
N THR A 12 29.85 5.02 13.32
CA THR A 12 29.19 4.69 14.60
C THR A 12 27.68 4.51 14.48
N ALA A 13 27.08 4.89 13.36
CA ALA A 13 25.65 4.77 13.14
C ALA A 13 25.23 3.31 12.94
N THR A 14 24.03 2.97 13.42
CA THR A 14 23.43 1.67 13.16
C THR A 14 23.10 1.54 11.67
N ALA A 15 23.44 0.41 11.07
CA ALA A 15 23.08 0.11 9.68
C ALA A 15 21.55 0.18 9.49
N PHE A 16 21.13 0.67 8.34
CA PHE A 16 19.72 0.72 7.97
C PHE A 16 19.13 -0.69 7.91
N THR A 17 18.07 -0.91 8.67
CA THR A 17 17.25 -2.12 8.59
C THR A 17 15.96 -1.81 7.84
N PRO A 18 15.69 -2.46 6.69
CA PRO A 18 14.49 -2.19 5.91
C PRO A 18 13.25 -2.63 6.71
N THR A 19 12.22 -1.78 6.71
CA THR A 19 10.94 -2.11 7.35
C THR A 19 10.26 -3.31 6.70
N LEU A 20 10.43 -3.48 5.38
CA LEU A 20 9.92 -4.63 4.63
C LEU A 20 10.98 -5.12 3.62
N PRO A 21 11.56 -6.32 3.81
CA PRO A 21 12.58 -6.86 2.89
C PRO A 21 12.02 -7.06 1.48
N LEU A 22 12.83 -6.80 0.45
CA LEU A 22 12.40 -6.86 -0.96
C LEU A 22 11.92 -8.26 -1.36
N GLU A 23 12.49 -9.30 -0.78
CA GLU A 23 12.21 -10.71 -1.09
C GLU A 23 10.75 -11.10 -0.77
N VAL A 24 10.13 -10.40 0.17
CA VAL A 24 8.74 -10.68 0.58
C VAL A 24 7.73 -9.70 -0.02
N GLN A 25 8.17 -8.54 -0.53
CA GLN A 25 7.28 -7.52 -1.11
C GLN A 25 6.35 -8.05 -2.21
N PRO A 26 6.78 -8.94 -3.13
CA PRO A 26 5.89 -9.47 -4.17
C PRO A 26 4.70 -10.24 -3.59
N ARG A 27 4.90 -10.99 -2.50
CA ARG A 27 3.84 -11.76 -1.84
C ARG A 27 2.81 -10.82 -1.22
N TYR A 28 3.27 -9.78 -0.54
CA TYR A 28 2.39 -8.77 0.05
C TYR A 28 1.69 -7.92 -1.03
N ALA A 29 2.35 -7.63 -2.15
CA ALA A 29 1.75 -6.93 -3.28
C ALA A 29 0.55 -7.71 -3.86
N VAL A 30 0.70 -9.03 -4.05
CA VAL A 30 -0.38 -9.89 -4.53
C VAL A 30 -1.54 -9.93 -3.52
N LEU A 31 -1.25 -10.12 -2.24
CA LEU A 31 -2.29 -10.15 -1.20
C LEU A 31 -3.06 -8.82 -1.12
N ALA A 32 -2.34 -7.69 -1.11
CA ALA A 32 -2.96 -6.36 -1.11
C ALA A 32 -3.79 -6.13 -2.37
N SER A 33 -3.33 -6.59 -3.53
CA SER A 33 -4.06 -6.51 -4.81
C SER A 33 -5.38 -7.30 -4.77
N ILE A 34 -5.37 -8.51 -4.20
CA ILE A 34 -6.57 -9.33 -4.06
C ILE A 34 -7.59 -8.62 -3.17
N VAL A 35 -7.16 -8.09 -2.02
CA VAL A 35 -8.04 -7.37 -1.10
C VAL A 35 -8.61 -6.11 -1.77
N ALA A 36 -7.75 -5.33 -2.46
CA ALA A 36 -8.17 -4.15 -3.20
C ALA A 36 -9.23 -4.49 -4.27
N LEU A 37 -8.99 -5.54 -5.05
CA LEU A 37 -9.94 -6.02 -6.06
C LEU A 37 -11.28 -6.38 -5.44
N LEU A 38 -11.30 -7.15 -4.35
CA LEU A 38 -12.55 -7.52 -3.68
C LEU A 38 -13.32 -6.29 -3.18
N CYS A 39 -12.63 -5.34 -2.55
CA CYS A 39 -13.25 -4.10 -2.07
C CYS A 39 -13.82 -3.25 -3.21
N ILE A 40 -13.05 -3.04 -4.27
CA ILE A 40 -13.45 -2.22 -5.42
C ILE A 40 -14.59 -2.90 -6.20
N SER A 41 -14.51 -4.20 -6.45
CA SER A 41 -15.59 -4.97 -7.07
C SER A 41 -16.87 -4.94 -6.23
N GLY A 42 -16.74 -5.06 -4.90
CA GLY A 42 -17.86 -4.91 -3.97
C GLY A 42 -18.49 -3.52 -4.03
N ALA A 43 -17.68 -2.46 -4.11
CA ALA A 43 -18.15 -1.09 -4.26
C ALA A 43 -18.96 -0.90 -5.56
N PHE A 44 -18.49 -1.45 -6.69
CA PHE A 44 -19.24 -1.41 -7.96
C PHE A 44 -20.56 -2.18 -7.91
N ALA A 45 -20.56 -3.36 -7.28
CA ALA A 45 -21.77 -4.14 -7.08
C ALA A 45 -22.80 -3.37 -6.22
N LEU A 46 -22.33 -2.70 -5.16
CA LEU A 46 -23.16 -1.88 -4.30
C LEU A 46 -23.73 -0.66 -5.01
N ALA A 47 -22.94 0.01 -5.85
CA ALA A 47 -23.39 1.15 -6.64
C ALA A 47 -24.60 0.80 -7.53
N SER A 48 -24.59 -0.42 -8.08
CA SER A 48 -25.64 -0.99 -8.94
C SER A 48 -26.85 -1.54 -8.16
N SER A 49 -26.79 -1.60 -6.83
CA SER A 49 -27.86 -2.16 -6.00
C SER A 49 -29.06 -1.21 -5.88
N LYS A 50 -30.24 -1.78 -5.64
CA LYS A 50 -31.50 -1.05 -5.39
C LYS A 50 -31.66 -0.57 -3.93
N LYS A 51 -30.57 -0.51 -3.15
CA LYS A 51 -30.61 -0.05 -1.75
C LYS A 51 -30.98 1.44 -1.67
N ASN A 52 -31.45 1.86 -0.49
CA ASN A 52 -31.66 3.28 -0.18
C ASN A 52 -30.36 4.07 -0.40
N MET A 53 -30.48 5.25 -1.03
CA MET A 53 -29.36 6.07 -1.46
C MET A 53 -28.37 6.40 -0.32
N VAL A 54 -28.86 6.73 0.87
CA VAL A 54 -28.01 7.11 2.02
C VAL A 54 -27.18 5.91 2.50
N ILE A 55 -27.83 4.75 2.67
CA ILE A 55 -27.16 3.52 3.10
C ILE A 55 -26.16 3.07 2.04
N LYS A 56 -26.57 3.10 0.77
CA LYS A 56 -25.71 2.78 -0.37
C LYS A 56 -24.47 3.67 -0.42
N PHE A 57 -24.63 4.96 -0.19
CA PHE A 57 -23.53 5.91 -0.18
C PHE A 57 -22.54 5.64 0.95
N LEU A 58 -23.02 5.40 2.17
CA LEU A 58 -22.16 5.09 3.32
C LEU A 58 -21.38 3.79 3.12
N GLU A 59 -22.05 2.71 2.69
CA GLU A 59 -21.38 1.44 2.41
C GLU A 59 -20.36 1.59 1.27
N TYR A 60 -20.74 2.27 0.19
CA TYR A 60 -19.85 2.55 -0.94
C TYR A 60 -18.60 3.32 -0.48
N LEU A 61 -18.78 4.39 0.31
CA LEU A 61 -17.68 5.21 0.81
C LEU A 61 -16.69 4.37 1.63
N ILE A 62 -17.19 3.51 2.53
CA ILE A 62 -16.34 2.63 3.34
C ILE A 62 -15.55 1.68 2.45
N LEU A 63 -16.20 0.97 1.51
CA LEU A 63 -15.51 0.06 0.61
C LEU A 63 -14.51 0.75 -0.31
N SER A 64 -14.83 1.96 -0.79
CA SER A 64 -13.93 2.75 -1.62
C SER A 64 -12.70 3.23 -0.85
N VAL A 65 -12.85 3.64 0.41
CA VAL A 65 -11.72 4.03 1.27
C VAL A 65 -10.78 2.86 1.48
N PHE A 66 -11.30 1.69 1.88
CA PHE A 66 -10.48 0.50 2.07
C PHE A 66 -9.88 0.00 0.75
N GLY A 67 -10.67 -0.04 -0.32
CA GLY A 67 -10.20 -0.45 -1.64
C GLY A 67 -9.06 0.44 -2.15
N SER A 68 -9.19 1.76 -2.02
CA SER A 68 -8.16 2.72 -2.41
C SER A 68 -6.89 2.59 -1.57
N LEU A 69 -7.01 2.39 -0.25
CA LEU A 69 -5.87 2.20 0.64
C LEU A 69 -5.06 0.96 0.24
N PHE A 70 -5.73 -0.19 0.10
CA PHE A 70 -5.06 -1.44 -0.28
C PHE A 70 -4.50 -1.37 -1.70
N PHE A 71 -5.18 -0.68 -2.62
CA PHE A 71 -4.68 -0.49 -3.97
C PHE A 71 -3.40 0.35 -4.00
N GLY A 72 -3.33 1.42 -3.21
CA GLY A 72 -2.12 2.23 -3.09
C GLY A 72 -0.93 1.45 -2.54
N ILE A 73 -1.15 0.66 -1.48
CA ILE A 73 -0.11 -0.23 -0.92
C ILE A 73 0.33 -1.26 -1.96
N ALA A 74 -0.62 -1.90 -2.64
CA ALA A 74 -0.34 -2.86 -3.70
C ALA A 74 0.49 -2.24 -4.83
N ALA A 75 0.19 -1.01 -5.24
CA ALA A 75 0.90 -0.30 -6.28
C ALA A 75 2.37 -0.03 -5.90
N VAL A 76 2.63 0.46 -4.68
CA VAL A 76 4.00 0.70 -4.19
C VAL A 76 4.79 -0.60 -4.12
N LEU A 77 4.24 -1.64 -3.49
CA LEU A 77 4.92 -2.93 -3.35
C LEU A 77 5.16 -3.61 -4.70
N SER A 78 4.23 -3.47 -5.65
CA SER A 78 4.38 -3.98 -7.02
C SER A 78 5.48 -3.21 -7.76
N SER A 79 5.49 -1.87 -7.67
CA SER A 79 6.51 -1.02 -8.30
C SER A 79 7.92 -1.41 -7.85
N ASN A 80 8.11 -1.60 -6.54
CA ASN A 80 9.37 -2.07 -5.97
C ASN A 80 9.72 -3.50 -6.43
N SER A 81 8.72 -4.39 -6.52
CA SER A 81 8.90 -5.77 -6.98
C SER A 81 9.30 -5.88 -8.45
N PHE A 82 8.89 -4.92 -9.28
CA PHE A 82 9.30 -4.81 -10.69
C PHE A 82 10.64 -4.07 -10.88
N GLY A 83 11.28 -3.62 -9.79
CA GLY A 83 12.58 -2.97 -9.84
C GLY A 83 12.58 -1.54 -10.35
N VAL A 84 11.40 -0.89 -10.42
CA VAL A 84 11.30 0.54 -10.72
C VAL A 84 11.78 1.35 -9.51
N TYR A 85 11.50 0.84 -8.31
CA TYR A 85 11.76 1.45 -6.99
C TYR A 85 11.12 2.84 -6.84
N VAL A 86 10.50 3.09 -5.69
CA VAL A 86 10.01 4.42 -5.30
C VAL A 86 10.90 4.97 -4.21
#